data_AF-A0A9D8IHP6-F1
#
_entry.id   AF-A0A9D8IHP6-F1
#
_cell.length_a   1.000
_cell.length_b   1.000
_cell.length_c   1.000
_cell.angle_alpha   90.00
_cell.angle_beta   90.00
_cell.angle_gamma   90.00
#
_symmetry.space_group_name_H-M   'P 1'
#
loop_
_entity.id
_entity.type
_entity.pdbx_description
1 polymer ?
#
loop_
_entity_poly.entity_id
_entity_poly.type
_entity_poly.pdbx_seq_one_letter_code
_entity_poly.pdbx_strand_id
1 'polypeptide(L)'
;MATEWYVFKNNKRMGPFSSLDLKRLVTAGSITIDDLVWKEGTSGWVPAKSIKGLFGSGQTIQPTKLPAPSPQFNASDTNEDPFQSNSFSNPAPIQLTPPSLSAGSRGSSTKTPTTESGLQGSLADELRKRRSQATDAFQLYRLFWSRILISDFHLIHATTSEVARLEAAPVPVNSPLAQDYASWRRSLLMVCILVLGITLLFTGYEVATETFNPEKHMVIRLQALSLFLFQVVAFLLSIVAAFNWANIKVSKVFSRLAWAFQFAGPFLVFFAPLSLFVSNPLVLFQLGVSSIVTLAPKIFGLFPGIIRCSLSIKTLLPESAVAGWLSVVIVPIHFLFMLVPAIAAIQFSFIVLGIGLLLMGVGSFVTLFKSNSLLKPTSQEEASRIVAGIKRLQSVFQISGIGCIAFQVFRSVEITTDMANNLLLFVFSYVGNVTLLTVAMSDFMLGMIRESQLQTEAFLKSELLIDYQSRLEHLAACGLTDFDSGEMEFASKIKEKGLELAHKASAASGVIGAERHAGGISETIDDFG
;
A
#
# COMPACT_ATOMS: atom_id res chain seq x y z
N MET A 1 53.95 19.87 -27.58
CA MET A 1 52.63 19.26 -27.87
C MET A 1 51.67 19.69 -26.77
N ALA A 2 50.51 20.24 -27.11
CA ALA A 2 49.57 20.79 -26.14
C ALA A 2 48.96 19.64 -25.31
N THR A 3 48.99 19.77 -23.99
CA THR A 3 48.39 18.76 -23.09
C THR A 3 46.88 18.93 -23.12
N GLU A 4 46.17 17.97 -23.71
CA GLU A 4 44.71 17.97 -23.81
C GLU A 4 44.08 17.31 -22.57
N TRP A 5 43.15 18.02 -21.94
CA TRP A 5 42.42 17.59 -20.75
C TRP A 5 40.95 17.36 -21.05
N TYR A 6 40.38 16.32 -20.44
CA TYR A 6 38.96 16.00 -20.52
C TYR A 6 38.35 16.04 -19.12
N VAL A 7 37.10 16.47 -19.01
CA VAL A 7 36.35 16.60 -17.76
C VAL A 7 35.07 15.77 -17.87
N PHE A 8 34.75 14.99 -16.85
CA PHE A 8 33.52 14.21 -16.78
C PHE A 8 32.59 14.82 -15.72
N LYS A 9 31.49 15.41 -16.20
CA LYS A 9 30.52 16.14 -15.38
C LYS A 9 29.11 15.96 -15.94
N ASN A 10 28.10 15.85 -15.07
CA ASN A 10 26.69 15.62 -15.47
C ASN A 10 26.52 14.43 -16.44
N ASN A 11 27.26 13.34 -16.19
CA ASN A 11 27.25 12.13 -17.02
C ASN A 11 27.69 12.35 -18.49
N LYS A 12 28.44 13.42 -18.78
CA LYS A 12 28.96 13.74 -20.12
C LYS A 12 30.45 14.08 -20.06
N ARG A 13 31.19 13.61 -21.06
CA ARG A 13 32.59 14.01 -21.28
C ARG A 13 32.64 15.35 -22.02
N MET A 14 33.39 16.30 -21.46
CA MET A 14 33.67 17.62 -22.03
C MET A 14 35.16 17.77 -22.31
N GLY A 15 35.52 18.40 -23.43
CA GLY A 15 36.90 18.60 -23.86
C GLY A 15 37.10 18.25 -25.35
N PRO A 16 38.34 18.33 -25.86
CA PRO A 16 39.58 18.63 -25.13
C PRO A 16 39.70 20.09 -24.69
N PHE A 17 40.25 20.31 -23.49
CA PHE A 17 40.60 21.63 -22.96
C PHE A 17 42.11 21.76 -22.84
N SER A 18 42.64 22.96 -23.07
CA SER A 18 44.02 23.27 -22.71
C SER A 18 44.16 23.38 -21.18
N SER A 19 45.37 23.24 -20.65
CA SER A 19 45.66 23.48 -19.23
C SER A 19 45.25 24.89 -18.75
N LEU A 20 45.22 25.87 -19.66
CA LEU A 20 44.81 27.24 -19.37
C LEU A 20 43.28 27.37 -19.32
N ASP A 21 42.56 26.72 -20.22
CA ASP A 21 41.09 26.70 -20.23
C ASP A 21 40.53 25.92 -19.04
N LEU A 22 41.21 24.85 -18.62
CA LEU A 22 40.85 24.07 -17.44
C LEU A 22 40.92 24.93 -16.16
N LYS A 23 41.98 25.75 -16.00
CA LYS A 23 42.10 26.69 -14.88
C LYS A 23 41.02 27.78 -14.92
N ARG A 24 40.65 28.28 -16.10
CA ARG A 24 39.55 29.25 -16.26
C ARG A 24 38.21 28.64 -15.83
N LEU A 25 37.93 27.39 -16.22
CA LEU A 25 36.70 26.69 -15.85
C LEU A 25 36.60 26.39 -14.35
N VAL A 26 37.74 26.11 -13.70
CA VAL A 26 37.82 25.99 -12.24
C VAL A 26 37.58 27.34 -11.55
N THR A 27 38.20 28.42 -12.07
CA THR A 27 38.01 29.78 -11.53
C THR A 27 36.56 30.25 -11.69
N ALA A 28 35.90 29.85 -12.78
CA ALA A 28 34.49 30.15 -13.05
C ALA A 28 33.49 29.29 -12.23
N GLY A 29 33.96 28.35 -11.40
CA GLY A 29 33.11 27.44 -10.63
C GLY A 29 32.43 26.33 -11.46
N SER A 30 32.71 26.26 -12.76
CA SER A 30 32.17 25.25 -13.67
C SER A 30 32.78 23.87 -13.45
N ILE A 31 33.93 23.77 -12.80
CA ILE A 31 34.59 22.52 -12.38
C ILE A 31 34.84 22.58 -10.88
N THR A 32 34.39 21.56 -10.17
CA THR A 32 34.51 21.39 -8.73
C THR A 32 35.66 20.44 -8.37
N ILE A 33 36.03 20.43 -7.10
CA ILE A 33 37.15 19.65 -6.54
C ILE A 33 36.96 18.13 -6.76
N ASP A 34 35.72 17.65 -6.79
CA ASP A 34 35.36 16.23 -6.94
C ASP A 34 35.00 15.82 -8.38
N ASP A 35 34.96 16.76 -9.32
CA ASP A 35 34.75 16.43 -10.74
C ASP A 35 35.93 15.59 -11.26
N LEU A 36 35.63 14.61 -12.11
CA LEU A 36 36.64 13.71 -12.67
C LEU A 36 37.29 14.34 -13.90
N VAL A 37 38.61 14.25 -13.97
CA VAL A 37 39.43 14.78 -15.06
C VAL A 37 40.39 13.71 -15.57
N TRP A 38 40.68 13.75 -16.86
CA TRP A 38 41.57 12.80 -17.52
C TRP A 38 42.48 13.54 -18.50
N LYS A 39 43.72 13.06 -18.61
CA LYS A 39 44.65 13.47 -19.66
C LYS A 39 45.29 12.26 -20.30
N GLU A 40 45.74 12.43 -21.53
CA GLU A 40 46.53 11.41 -22.21
C GLU A 40 47.77 11.03 -21.38
N GLY A 41 47.95 9.72 -21.12
CA GLY A 41 49.00 9.18 -20.26
C GLY A 41 48.63 8.96 -18.79
N THR A 42 47.38 9.24 -18.37
CA THR A 42 46.88 8.81 -17.04
C THR A 42 46.15 7.47 -17.12
N SER A 43 46.36 6.59 -16.13
CA SER A 43 45.81 5.23 -16.07
C SER A 43 44.29 5.17 -15.91
N GLY A 44 43.63 6.30 -15.64
CA GLY A 44 42.18 6.41 -15.51
C GLY A 44 41.76 7.83 -15.13
N TRP A 45 40.44 8.03 -15.00
CA TRP A 45 39.87 9.30 -14.53
C TRP A 45 40.29 9.58 -13.09
N VAL A 46 40.83 10.76 -12.84
CA VAL A 46 41.28 11.18 -11.50
C VAL A 46 40.47 12.39 -11.03
N PRO A 47 40.17 12.52 -9.73
CA PRO A 47 39.50 13.72 -9.21
C PRO A 47 40.32 14.98 -9.48
N ALA A 48 39.66 16.09 -9.82
CA ALA A 48 40.29 17.37 -10.16
C ALA A 48 41.24 17.86 -9.05
N LYS A 49 40.91 17.60 -7.77
CA LYS A 49 41.76 17.92 -6.60
C LYS A 49 43.15 17.30 -6.60
N SER A 50 43.34 16.17 -7.28
CA SER A 50 44.64 15.49 -7.35
C SER A 50 45.62 16.20 -8.30
N ILE A 51 45.16 17.15 -9.11
CA ILE A 51 46.02 17.95 -9.98
C ILE A 51 46.63 19.09 -9.18
N LYS A 52 47.92 18.95 -8.87
CA LYS A 52 48.70 19.97 -8.17
C LYS A 52 48.65 21.30 -8.93
N GLY A 53 48.18 22.35 -8.25
CA GLY A 53 48.11 23.72 -8.79
C GLY A 53 46.88 24.03 -9.65
N LEU A 54 45.86 23.16 -9.66
CA LEU A 54 44.58 23.42 -10.33
C LEU A 54 43.61 24.22 -9.45
N PHE A 55 43.62 24.01 -8.13
CA PHE A 55 42.86 24.79 -7.15
C PHE A 55 43.85 25.57 -6.27
N GLY A 56 43.73 26.90 -6.25
CA GLY A 56 44.54 27.76 -5.37
C GLY A 56 44.14 27.62 -3.90
N SER A 57 45.11 27.76 -3.00
CA SER A 57 44.88 27.75 -1.54
C SER A 57 43.99 28.93 -1.12
N GLY A 58 42.67 28.77 -1.17
CA GLY A 58 41.75 29.83 -0.76
C GLY A 58 40.27 29.70 -1.17
N GLN A 59 39.78 28.54 -1.61
CA GLN A 59 38.34 28.37 -1.84
C GLN A 59 37.66 27.61 -0.69
N THR A 60 36.72 28.31 -0.05
CA THR A 60 35.88 27.89 1.06
C THR A 60 34.98 26.71 0.67
N ILE A 61 34.93 25.72 1.56
CA ILE A 61 34.30 24.41 1.37
C ILE A 61 32.77 24.54 1.49
N GLN A 62 32.02 24.20 0.43
CA GLN A 62 30.64 23.72 0.54
C GLN A 62 30.65 22.20 0.34
N PRO A 63 30.18 21.39 1.31
CA PRO A 63 30.13 19.94 1.14
C PRO A 63 28.98 19.56 0.21
N THR A 64 29.30 19.11 -1.00
CA THR A 64 28.34 18.42 -1.86
C THR A 64 28.50 16.91 -1.71
N LYS A 65 27.36 16.30 -1.40
CA LYS A 65 27.00 14.90 -1.19
C LYS A 65 27.78 13.87 -2.04
N LEU A 66 28.30 12.86 -1.35
CA LEU A 66 28.88 11.61 -1.86
C LEU A 66 27.91 10.84 -2.79
N PRO A 67 28.33 10.40 -4.00
CA PRO A 67 27.70 9.28 -4.70
C PRO A 67 28.34 7.95 -4.28
N ALA A 68 27.50 6.94 -4.05
CA ALA A 68 27.85 5.54 -3.79
C ALA A 68 28.30 4.81 -5.10
N PRO A 69 28.83 3.57 -5.03
CA PRO A 69 29.81 3.03 -5.98
C PRO A 69 29.25 2.65 -7.37
N SER A 70 30.12 2.71 -8.37
CA SER A 70 29.87 2.39 -9.78
C SER A 70 29.50 0.91 -10.01
N PRO A 71 28.60 0.60 -10.96
CA PRO A 71 28.41 -0.75 -11.50
C PRO A 71 29.63 -1.17 -12.36
N GLN A 72 30.08 -2.41 -12.20
CA GLN A 72 31.03 -3.05 -13.10
C GLN A 72 30.38 -3.24 -14.48
N PHE A 73 30.93 -2.62 -15.52
CA PHE A 73 30.55 -2.86 -16.91
C PHE A 73 31.45 -3.98 -17.47
N ASN A 74 30.88 -5.17 -17.66
CA ASN A 74 31.54 -6.26 -18.37
C ASN A 74 31.63 -5.89 -19.86
N ALA A 75 32.84 -5.94 -20.39
CA ALA A 75 33.10 -5.79 -21.81
C ALA A 75 32.73 -7.09 -22.54
N SER A 76 31.61 -7.10 -23.25
CA SER A 76 31.30 -8.01 -24.36
C SER A 76 30.12 -7.41 -25.12
N ASP A 77 30.42 -6.66 -26.18
CA ASP A 77 29.69 -6.62 -27.46
C ASP A 77 30.05 -5.33 -28.19
N THR A 78 31.15 -5.45 -28.93
CA THR A 78 31.51 -4.58 -30.04
C THR A 78 30.72 -5.07 -31.25
N ASN A 79 29.92 -4.19 -31.85
CA ASN A 79 29.74 -4.01 -33.30
C ASN A 79 28.44 -3.24 -33.55
N GLU A 80 28.55 -1.97 -33.94
CA GLU A 80 28.05 -1.50 -35.24
C GLU A 80 28.37 0.00 -35.42
N ASP A 81 28.96 0.30 -36.57
CA ASP A 81 29.41 1.62 -37.01
C ASP A 81 28.25 2.56 -37.38
N PRO A 82 28.43 3.90 -37.30
CA PRO A 82 27.36 4.88 -37.46
C PRO A 82 27.51 5.70 -38.75
N PHE A 83 26.79 5.37 -39.82
CA PHE A 83 26.53 6.31 -40.92
C PHE A 83 25.21 5.99 -41.63
N GLN A 84 24.19 6.85 -41.50
CA GLN A 84 23.61 7.56 -42.65
C GLN A 84 22.49 8.56 -42.30
N SER A 85 22.66 9.70 -42.97
CA SER A 85 21.92 10.95 -43.15
C SER A 85 20.39 10.97 -43.28
N ASN A 86 19.87 12.11 -42.82
CA ASN A 86 18.58 12.80 -43.03
C ASN A 86 17.96 12.79 -44.45
N SER A 87 16.68 13.20 -44.45
CA SER A 87 15.87 13.99 -45.43
C SER A 87 14.71 13.18 -46.07
N PHE A 88 13.46 13.62 -46.27
CA PHE A 88 12.83 14.93 -46.51
C PHE A 88 11.31 14.93 -46.17
N SER A 89 10.76 16.14 -46.10
CA SER A 89 9.39 16.60 -45.85
C SER A 89 8.38 16.39 -47.01
N ASN A 90 7.10 16.12 -46.65
CA ASN A 90 5.74 16.42 -47.22
C ASN A 90 5.55 17.09 -48.63
N PRO A 91 4.33 17.17 -49.26
CA PRO A 91 2.96 16.76 -48.86
C PRO A 91 2.06 16.13 -49.98
N ALA A 92 0.78 15.88 -49.65
CA ALA A 92 -0.32 15.35 -50.50
C ALA A 92 -0.85 16.31 -51.60
N PRO A 93 -1.69 15.81 -52.53
CA PRO A 93 -2.70 16.65 -53.20
C PRO A 93 -4.14 16.07 -53.22
N ILE A 94 -5.10 17.01 -53.33
CA ILE A 94 -6.56 16.85 -53.47
C ILE A 94 -6.95 17.10 -54.95
N GLN A 95 -7.93 16.37 -55.53
CA GLN A 95 -9.14 16.89 -56.23
C GLN A 95 -9.77 16.00 -57.35
N LEU A 96 -11.11 15.87 -57.24
CA LEU A 96 -12.20 16.04 -58.24
C LEU A 96 -12.38 15.10 -59.49
N THR A 97 -13.62 14.68 -59.71
CA THR A 97 -14.24 13.93 -60.85
C THR A 97 -14.83 14.88 -61.93
N PRO A 98 -15.61 14.43 -62.98
CA PRO A 98 -15.34 13.63 -64.19
C PRO A 98 -15.70 14.40 -65.52
N PRO A 99 -15.76 13.78 -66.73
CA PRO A 99 -17.07 13.34 -67.28
C PRO A 99 -17.06 12.07 -68.21
N SER A 100 -18.28 11.68 -68.60
CA SER A 100 -18.79 10.46 -69.26
C SER A 100 -18.56 10.28 -70.78
N LEU A 101 -18.63 9.02 -71.30
CA LEU A 101 -19.53 8.61 -72.43
C LEU A 101 -19.49 7.10 -72.79
N SER A 102 -20.65 6.45 -72.57
CA SER A 102 -21.42 5.41 -73.31
C SER A 102 -20.82 4.25 -74.15
N ALA A 103 -21.40 3.05 -73.89
CA ALA A 103 -21.95 2.01 -74.82
C ALA A 103 -21.41 0.58 -74.51
N GLY A 104 -22.19 -0.50 -74.35
CA GLY A 104 -23.61 -0.72 -74.54
C GLY A 104 -24.13 -2.05 -73.94
N SER A 105 -25.45 -2.07 -73.81
CA SER A 105 -26.43 -3.15 -73.53
C SER A 105 -26.00 -4.64 -73.59
N ARG A 106 -26.33 -5.40 -72.53
CA ARG A 106 -27.37 -6.48 -72.57
C ARG A 106 -27.68 -7.05 -71.17
N GLY A 107 -28.97 -7.07 -70.83
CA GLY A 107 -29.65 -8.23 -70.22
C GLY A 107 -29.68 -8.40 -68.70
N SER A 108 -30.85 -8.12 -68.12
CA SER A 108 -31.54 -8.95 -67.10
C SER A 108 -30.89 -9.14 -65.71
N SER A 109 -31.37 -8.39 -64.72
CA SER A 109 -32.29 -8.92 -63.68
C SER A 109 -32.42 -7.92 -62.52
N THR A 110 -33.62 -7.37 -62.39
CA THR A 110 -34.12 -6.62 -61.23
C THR A 110 -34.08 -7.46 -59.96
N LYS A 111 -33.28 -7.06 -58.97
CA LYS A 111 -33.55 -7.33 -57.55
C LYS A 111 -33.17 -6.12 -56.69
N THR A 112 -34.17 -5.50 -56.09
CA THR A 112 -34.09 -4.81 -54.79
C THR A 112 -35.50 -4.83 -54.19
N PRO A 113 -35.68 -4.79 -52.85
CA PRO A 113 -34.67 -4.87 -51.78
C PRO A 113 -34.97 -6.02 -50.79
N THR A 114 -33.96 -6.77 -50.36
CA THR A 114 -34.15 -7.71 -49.25
C THR A 114 -34.02 -6.94 -47.93
N THR A 115 -35.15 -6.47 -47.40
CA THR A 115 -35.28 -5.82 -46.08
C THR A 115 -34.72 -6.67 -44.93
N GLU A 116 -34.58 -7.98 -45.11
CA GLU A 116 -34.00 -8.89 -44.10
C GLU A 116 -32.46 -8.79 -43.99
N SER A 117 -31.75 -8.40 -45.06
CA SER A 117 -30.28 -8.30 -45.03
C SER A 117 -29.81 -7.05 -44.27
N GLY A 118 -30.56 -5.94 -44.37
CA GLY A 118 -30.32 -4.72 -43.58
C GLY A 118 -30.62 -4.91 -42.09
N LEU A 119 -31.64 -5.71 -41.76
CA LEU A 119 -32.00 -6.02 -40.38
C LEU A 119 -30.97 -6.95 -39.70
N GLN A 120 -30.46 -7.95 -40.43
CA GLN A 120 -29.38 -8.83 -39.95
C GLN A 120 -28.05 -8.09 -39.81
N GLY A 121 -27.72 -7.17 -40.74
CA GLY A 121 -26.56 -6.28 -40.62
C GLY A 121 -26.65 -5.35 -39.41
N SER A 122 -27.80 -4.70 -39.21
CA SER A 122 -28.05 -3.83 -38.06
C SER A 122 -28.02 -4.57 -36.72
N LEU A 123 -28.52 -5.80 -36.66
CA LEU A 123 -28.45 -6.63 -35.46
C LEU A 123 -27.02 -7.11 -35.19
N ALA A 124 -26.29 -7.52 -36.23
CA ALA A 124 -24.89 -7.92 -36.10
C ALA A 124 -24.00 -6.75 -35.61
N ASP A 125 -24.25 -5.54 -36.10
CA ASP A 125 -23.52 -4.34 -35.67
C ASP A 125 -23.90 -3.93 -34.24
N GLU A 126 -25.17 -4.03 -33.85
CA GLU A 126 -25.61 -3.82 -32.47
C GLU A 126 -25.02 -4.86 -31.50
N LEU A 127 -24.95 -6.14 -31.91
CA LEU A 127 -24.30 -7.20 -31.12
C LEU A 127 -22.78 -6.98 -31.00
N ARG A 128 -22.10 -6.54 -32.07
CA ARG A 128 -20.68 -6.15 -32.03
C ARG A 128 -20.47 -4.97 -31.09
N LYS A 129 -21.33 -3.97 -31.15
CA LYS A 129 -21.30 -2.81 -30.25
C LYS A 129 -21.46 -3.25 -28.79
N ARG A 130 -22.49 -4.05 -28.47
CA ARG A 130 -22.67 -4.60 -27.11
C ARG A 130 -21.50 -5.44 -26.63
N ARG A 131 -20.91 -6.26 -27.50
CA ARG A 131 -19.71 -7.06 -27.18
C ARG A 131 -18.50 -6.16 -26.91
N SER A 132 -18.29 -5.12 -27.72
CA SER A 132 -17.19 -4.17 -27.50
C SER A 132 -17.38 -3.41 -26.18
N GLN A 133 -18.59 -2.91 -25.89
CA GLN A 133 -18.92 -2.25 -24.63
C GLN A 133 -18.75 -3.17 -23.42
N ALA A 134 -19.18 -4.43 -23.51
CA ALA A 134 -18.96 -5.41 -22.45
C ALA A 134 -17.47 -5.70 -22.22
N THR A 135 -16.68 -5.73 -23.29
CA THR A 135 -15.22 -5.91 -23.22
C THR A 135 -14.55 -4.72 -22.55
N ASP A 136 -14.93 -3.50 -22.92
CA ASP A 136 -14.42 -2.27 -22.32
C ASP A 136 -14.79 -2.17 -20.83
N ALA A 137 -16.04 -2.52 -20.49
CA ALA A 137 -16.49 -2.58 -19.11
C ALA A 137 -15.71 -3.60 -18.28
N PHE A 138 -15.44 -4.79 -18.85
CA PHE A 138 -14.63 -5.81 -18.20
C PHE A 138 -13.18 -5.36 -17.98
N GLN A 139 -12.58 -4.68 -18.97
CA GLN A 139 -11.23 -4.12 -18.82
C GLN A 139 -11.18 -3.04 -17.74
N LEU A 140 -12.18 -2.17 -17.67
CA LEU A 140 -12.29 -1.16 -16.63
C LEU A 140 -12.46 -1.79 -15.24
N TYR A 141 -13.31 -2.81 -15.13
CA TYR A 141 -13.49 -3.58 -13.89
C TYR A 141 -12.18 -4.24 -13.44
N ARG A 142 -11.48 -4.91 -14.37
CA ARG A 142 -10.19 -5.54 -14.11
C ARG A 142 -9.16 -4.51 -13.66
N LEU A 143 -9.12 -3.33 -14.30
CA LEU A 143 -8.25 -2.23 -13.91
C LEU A 143 -8.53 -1.79 -12.47
N PHE A 144 -9.80 -1.62 -12.10
CA PHE A 144 -10.17 -1.21 -10.75
C PHE A 144 -9.71 -2.20 -9.69
N TRP A 145 -9.94 -3.50 -9.90
CA TRP A 145 -9.46 -4.54 -8.99
C TRP A 145 -7.94 -4.62 -8.94
N SER A 146 -7.26 -4.45 -10.08
CA SER A 146 -5.78 -4.44 -10.10
C SER A 146 -5.22 -3.28 -9.26
N ARG A 147 -5.81 -2.09 -9.34
CA ARG A 147 -5.45 -0.92 -8.52
C ARG A 147 -5.66 -1.19 -7.03
N ILE A 148 -6.75 -1.84 -6.66
CA ILE A 148 -7.07 -2.17 -5.26
C ILE A 148 -6.08 -3.20 -4.69
N LEU A 149 -5.83 -4.28 -5.42
CA LEU A 149 -5.01 -5.39 -4.95
C LEU A 149 -3.52 -5.04 -4.93
N ILE A 150 -3.03 -4.38 -5.99
CA ILE A 150 -1.62 -4.04 -6.12
C ILE A 150 -1.32 -2.78 -5.30
N SER A 151 -2.12 -1.72 -5.43
CA SER A 151 -1.93 -0.41 -4.77
C SER A 151 -0.46 0.04 -4.78
N ASP A 152 0.13 0.07 -5.97
CA ASP A 152 1.52 0.47 -6.22
C ASP A 152 1.54 1.54 -7.31
N PHE A 153 1.91 2.75 -6.93
CA PHE A 153 1.94 3.92 -7.81
C PHE A 153 3.14 3.94 -8.76
N HIS A 154 4.11 3.05 -8.57
CA HIS A 154 5.19 2.84 -9.54
C HIS A 154 4.74 1.97 -10.73
N LEU A 155 3.78 1.07 -10.52
CA LEU A 155 3.37 0.08 -11.53
C LEU A 155 2.08 0.47 -12.26
N ILE A 156 1.19 1.22 -11.60
CA ILE A 156 -0.14 1.52 -12.13
C ILE A 156 -0.34 3.01 -12.23
N HIS A 157 -0.46 3.48 -13.47
CA HIS A 157 -0.69 4.89 -13.80
C HIS A 157 -2.16 5.18 -14.15
N ALA A 158 -2.50 6.47 -14.16
CA ALA A 158 -3.75 6.97 -14.67
C ALA A 158 -3.89 6.70 -16.17
N THR A 159 -5.10 6.35 -16.61
CA THR A 159 -5.36 6.19 -18.05
C THR A 159 -5.45 7.57 -18.73
N THR A 160 -5.18 7.65 -20.03
CA THR A 160 -5.29 8.91 -20.79
C THR A 160 -6.66 9.57 -20.65
N SER A 161 -7.74 8.77 -20.59
CA SER A 161 -9.10 9.27 -20.38
C SER A 161 -9.32 9.87 -18.98
N GLU A 162 -8.63 9.34 -17.97
CA GLU A 162 -8.68 9.85 -16.59
C GLU A 162 -7.87 11.13 -16.44
N VAL A 163 -6.68 11.16 -17.05
CA VAL A 163 -5.81 12.34 -17.12
C VAL A 163 -6.57 13.51 -17.75
N ALA A 164 -7.16 13.32 -18.93
CA ALA A 164 -7.94 14.36 -19.60
C ALA A 164 -9.11 14.87 -18.74
N ARG A 165 -9.79 14.00 -17.99
CA ARG A 165 -10.88 14.41 -17.08
C ARG A 165 -10.37 15.19 -15.86
N LEU A 166 -9.21 14.83 -15.34
CA LEU A 166 -8.59 15.49 -14.19
C LEU A 166 -8.01 16.86 -14.55
N GLU A 167 -7.50 17.01 -15.76
CA GLU A 167 -7.05 18.30 -16.31
C GLU A 167 -8.24 19.22 -16.58
N ALA A 168 -9.37 18.67 -17.03
CA ALA A 168 -10.62 19.40 -17.26
C ALA A 168 -11.44 19.68 -15.98
N ALA A 169 -10.97 19.27 -14.80
CA ALA A 169 -11.70 19.45 -13.55
C ALA A 169 -11.74 20.94 -13.11
N PRO A 170 -12.69 21.35 -12.23
CA PRO A 170 -12.77 22.73 -11.75
C PRO A 170 -11.47 23.24 -11.09
N VAL A 171 -10.71 22.32 -10.47
CA VAL A 171 -9.33 22.55 -10.05
C VAL A 171 -8.48 21.56 -10.85
N PRO A 172 -7.77 22.02 -11.90
CA PRO A 172 -6.98 21.14 -12.75
C PRO A 172 -5.88 20.42 -11.97
N VAL A 173 -5.73 19.11 -12.23
CA VAL A 173 -4.68 18.28 -11.62
C VAL A 173 -3.68 17.90 -12.70
N ASN A 174 -2.54 18.58 -12.73
CA ASN A 174 -1.53 18.45 -13.80
C ASN A 174 -0.32 17.60 -13.41
N SER A 175 -0.17 17.27 -12.12
CA SER A 175 0.95 16.43 -11.66
C SER A 175 0.63 14.96 -11.92
N PRO A 176 1.50 14.21 -12.64
CA PRO A 176 1.28 12.78 -12.90
C PRO A 176 1.07 11.97 -11.60
N LEU A 177 1.85 12.28 -10.56
CA LEU A 177 1.70 11.64 -9.24
C LEU A 177 0.30 11.86 -8.63
N ALA A 178 -0.22 13.08 -8.72
CA ALA A 178 -1.54 13.41 -8.23
C ALA A 178 -2.66 12.78 -9.08
N GLN A 179 -2.43 12.65 -10.39
CA GLN A 179 -3.35 11.98 -11.31
C GLN A 179 -3.43 10.48 -11.01
N ASP A 180 -2.29 9.82 -10.81
CA ASP A 180 -2.19 8.42 -10.43
C ASP A 180 -2.93 8.16 -9.12
N TYR A 181 -2.69 8.99 -8.10
CA TYR A 181 -3.39 8.94 -6.83
C TYR A 181 -4.91 9.12 -6.97
N ALA A 182 -5.36 10.12 -7.72
CA ALA A 182 -6.79 10.37 -7.92
C ALA A 182 -7.49 9.23 -8.68
N SER A 183 -6.82 8.64 -9.67
CA SER A 183 -7.34 7.50 -10.44
C SER A 183 -7.43 6.22 -9.60
N TRP A 184 -6.45 5.98 -8.72
CA TRP A 184 -6.48 4.90 -7.72
C TRP A 184 -7.65 5.08 -6.75
N ARG A 185 -7.83 6.29 -6.18
CA ARG A 185 -8.96 6.60 -5.29
C ARG A 185 -10.29 6.34 -5.96
N ARG A 186 -10.46 6.74 -7.23
CA ARG A 186 -11.67 6.48 -8.01
C ARG A 186 -11.98 4.99 -8.05
N SER A 187 -11.00 4.16 -8.35
CA SER A 187 -11.18 2.70 -8.41
C SER A 187 -11.66 2.12 -7.07
N LEU A 188 -11.04 2.53 -5.97
CA LEU A 188 -11.46 2.11 -4.62
C LEU A 188 -12.90 2.54 -4.31
N LEU A 189 -13.25 3.79 -4.62
CA LEU A 189 -14.60 4.31 -4.37
C LEU A 189 -15.67 3.60 -5.20
N MET A 190 -15.38 3.27 -6.47
CA MET A 190 -16.32 2.56 -7.34
C MET A 190 -16.58 1.13 -6.83
N VAL A 191 -15.53 0.41 -6.43
CA VAL A 191 -15.69 -0.93 -5.83
C VAL A 191 -16.36 -0.85 -4.46
N CYS A 192 -16.06 0.20 -3.67
CA CYS A 192 -16.71 0.44 -2.40
C CYS A 192 -18.23 0.62 -2.57
N ILE A 193 -18.70 1.42 -3.53
CA ILE A 193 -20.13 1.58 -3.81
C ILE A 193 -20.75 0.25 -4.23
N LEU A 194 -20.11 -0.50 -5.12
CA LEU A 194 -20.63 -1.80 -5.56
C LEU A 194 -20.85 -2.73 -4.35
N VAL A 195 -19.85 -2.84 -3.49
CA VAL A 195 -19.88 -3.72 -2.32
C VAL A 195 -20.88 -3.23 -1.26
N LEU A 196 -20.86 -1.93 -0.92
CA LEU A 196 -21.79 -1.35 0.05
C LEU A 196 -23.24 -1.39 -0.44
N GLY A 197 -23.46 -1.27 -1.76
CA GLY A 197 -24.78 -1.39 -2.37
C GLY A 197 -25.35 -2.81 -2.20
N ILE A 198 -24.52 -3.84 -2.42
CA ILE A 198 -24.91 -5.23 -2.15
C ILE A 198 -25.23 -5.40 -0.65
N THR A 199 -24.36 -4.92 0.25
CA THR A 199 -24.63 -4.98 1.69
C THR A 199 -25.94 -4.29 2.05
N LEU A 200 -26.21 -3.11 1.48
CA LEU A 200 -27.43 -2.35 1.74
C LEU A 200 -28.70 -3.09 1.31
N LEU A 201 -28.67 -3.81 0.19
CA LEU A 201 -29.81 -4.61 -0.27
C LEU A 201 -30.13 -5.74 0.71
N PHE A 202 -29.12 -6.49 1.15
CA PHE A 202 -29.32 -7.58 2.10
C PHE A 202 -29.77 -7.06 3.47
N THR A 203 -29.10 -6.04 4.01
CA THR A 203 -29.50 -5.44 5.29
C THR A 203 -30.90 -4.82 5.19
N GLY A 204 -31.29 -4.27 4.04
CA GLY A 204 -32.64 -3.74 3.83
C GLY A 204 -33.72 -4.82 3.91
N TYR A 205 -33.44 -6.01 3.37
CA TYR A 205 -34.34 -7.16 3.51
C TYR A 205 -34.45 -7.61 4.98
N GLU A 206 -33.32 -7.74 5.67
CA GLU A 206 -33.32 -8.08 7.11
C GLU A 206 -34.11 -7.05 7.91
N VAL A 207 -33.84 -5.76 7.73
CA VAL A 207 -34.53 -4.68 8.46
C VAL A 207 -36.03 -4.65 8.16
N ALA A 208 -36.45 -4.95 6.93
CA ALA A 208 -37.87 -5.06 6.60
C ALA A 208 -38.53 -6.20 7.39
N THR A 209 -37.89 -7.37 7.48
CA THR A 209 -38.42 -8.50 8.27
C THR A 209 -38.37 -8.23 9.78
N GLU A 210 -37.36 -7.52 10.27
CA GLU A 210 -37.21 -7.16 11.69
C GLU A 210 -38.20 -6.07 12.14
N THR A 211 -38.32 -4.99 11.36
CA THR A 211 -39.03 -3.76 11.74
C THR A 211 -40.54 -3.94 11.69
N PHE A 212 -41.04 -4.75 10.75
CA PHE A 212 -42.48 -5.03 10.62
C PHE A 212 -42.93 -6.26 11.41
N ASN A 213 -42.03 -6.95 12.12
CA ASN A 213 -42.40 -8.05 13.00
C ASN A 213 -43.00 -7.52 14.32
N PRO A 214 -44.31 -7.75 14.59
CA PRO A 214 -44.97 -7.25 15.79
C PRO A 214 -44.50 -7.96 17.08
N GLU A 215 -43.87 -9.14 16.98
CA GLU A 215 -43.36 -9.88 18.13
C GLU A 215 -42.08 -9.25 18.71
N LYS A 216 -41.36 -8.45 17.91
CA LYS A 216 -40.13 -7.80 18.38
C LYS A 216 -40.44 -6.53 19.17
N HIS A 217 -39.70 -6.36 20.27
CA HIS A 217 -39.78 -5.16 21.10
C HIS A 217 -39.51 -3.89 20.28
N MET A 218 -40.26 -2.80 20.54
CA MET A 218 -40.18 -1.55 19.77
C MET A 218 -38.75 -0.98 19.70
N VAL A 219 -38.00 -1.07 20.79
CA VAL A 219 -36.62 -0.57 20.86
C VAL A 219 -35.67 -1.34 19.93
N ILE A 220 -35.84 -2.66 19.77
CA ILE A 220 -35.05 -3.46 18.83
C ILE A 220 -35.34 -3.00 17.38
N ARG A 221 -36.61 -2.78 17.07
CA ARG A 221 -37.04 -2.29 15.75
C ARG A 221 -36.45 -0.91 15.42
N LEU A 222 -36.52 0.03 16.37
CA LEU A 222 -35.92 1.36 16.22
C LEU A 222 -34.40 1.30 16.08
N GLN A 223 -33.74 0.41 16.81
CA GLN A 223 -32.29 0.20 16.70
C GLN A 223 -31.90 -0.33 15.32
N ALA A 224 -32.56 -1.38 14.83
CA ALA A 224 -32.31 -1.94 13.50
C ALA A 224 -32.53 -0.89 12.39
N LEU A 225 -33.62 -0.13 12.49
CA LEU A 225 -33.90 0.98 11.57
C LEU A 225 -32.81 2.06 11.63
N SER A 226 -32.36 2.44 12.83
CA SER A 226 -31.29 3.43 12.99
C SER A 226 -29.98 2.97 12.35
N LEU A 227 -29.57 1.71 12.57
CA LEU A 227 -28.37 1.14 11.95
C LEU A 227 -28.46 1.17 10.41
N PHE A 228 -29.63 0.80 9.88
CA PHE A 228 -29.90 0.86 8.45
C PHE A 228 -29.82 2.29 7.90
N LEU A 229 -30.38 3.28 8.59
CA LEU A 229 -30.32 4.69 8.17
C LEU A 229 -28.87 5.20 8.11
N PHE A 230 -28.02 4.87 9.08
CA PHE A 230 -26.59 5.20 9.03
C PHE A 230 -25.90 4.60 7.81
N GLN A 231 -26.23 3.35 7.46
CA GLN A 231 -25.70 2.66 6.28
C GLN A 231 -26.20 3.27 4.97
N VAL A 232 -27.49 3.66 4.89
CA VAL A 232 -28.04 4.39 3.73
C VAL A 232 -27.31 5.71 3.54
N VAL A 233 -27.14 6.50 4.60
CA VAL A 233 -26.43 7.78 4.52
C VAL A 233 -24.98 7.58 4.08
N ALA A 234 -24.27 6.62 4.67
CA ALA A 234 -22.90 6.30 4.26
C ALA A 234 -22.79 5.88 2.79
N PHE A 235 -23.74 5.09 2.29
CA PHE A 235 -23.81 4.68 0.89
C PHE A 235 -24.03 5.88 -0.05
N LEU A 236 -24.99 6.76 0.27
CA LEU A 236 -25.25 7.97 -0.50
C LEU A 236 -24.04 8.91 -0.53
N LEU A 237 -23.38 9.12 0.62
CA LEU A 237 -22.16 9.92 0.69
C LEU A 237 -21.02 9.29 -0.13
N SER A 238 -20.91 7.96 -0.16
CA SER A 238 -19.95 7.23 -0.99
C SER A 238 -20.20 7.45 -2.48
N ILE A 239 -21.48 7.42 -2.92
CA ILE A 239 -21.89 7.78 -4.28
C ILE A 239 -21.42 9.19 -4.63
N VAL A 240 -21.77 10.18 -3.79
CA VAL A 240 -21.37 11.57 -4.04
C VAL A 240 -19.83 11.69 -4.12
N ALA A 241 -19.09 10.99 -3.26
CA ALA A 241 -17.63 10.99 -3.28
C ALA A 241 -17.04 10.38 -4.57
N ALA A 242 -17.63 9.31 -5.08
CA ALA A 242 -17.12 8.60 -6.27
C ALA A 242 -17.49 9.29 -7.58
N PHE A 243 -18.66 9.91 -7.69
CA PHE A 243 -19.04 10.64 -8.90
C PHE A 243 -18.31 11.99 -9.00
N ASN A 244 -18.00 12.62 -7.86
CA ASN A 244 -17.18 13.83 -7.80
C ASN A 244 -15.68 13.54 -7.66
N TRP A 245 -15.21 12.35 -8.04
CA TRP A 245 -13.82 11.92 -7.83
C TRP A 245 -12.77 12.85 -8.44
N ALA A 246 -13.07 13.51 -9.56
CA ALA A 246 -12.17 14.46 -10.22
C ALA A 246 -12.03 15.77 -9.42
N ASN A 247 -13.05 16.15 -8.65
CA ASN A 247 -12.96 17.24 -7.68
C ASN A 247 -12.49 16.68 -6.32
N ILE A 248 -11.18 16.58 -6.17
CA ILE A 248 -10.53 15.91 -5.03
C ILE A 248 -11.01 16.48 -3.68
N LYS A 249 -11.16 17.80 -3.55
CA LYS A 249 -11.59 18.45 -2.30
C LYS A 249 -12.97 17.97 -1.86
N VAL A 250 -13.92 17.98 -2.79
CA VAL A 250 -15.29 17.53 -2.56
C VAL A 250 -15.30 16.03 -2.26
N SER A 251 -14.68 15.23 -3.13
CA SER A 251 -14.58 13.77 -2.96
C SER A 251 -14.00 13.37 -1.60
N LYS A 252 -12.96 14.06 -1.12
CA LYS A 252 -12.31 13.81 0.17
C LYS A 252 -13.18 14.12 1.39
N VAL A 253 -14.02 15.16 1.32
CA VAL A 253 -14.95 15.46 2.43
C VAL A 253 -16.01 14.37 2.51
N PHE A 254 -16.62 14.03 1.39
CA PHE A 254 -17.68 13.03 1.33
C PHE A 254 -17.18 11.62 1.64
N SER A 255 -15.98 11.22 1.21
CA SER A 255 -15.40 9.90 1.56
C SER A 255 -15.17 9.74 3.06
N ARG A 256 -14.68 10.79 3.73
CA ARG A 256 -14.46 10.79 5.19
C ARG A 256 -15.77 10.77 5.96
N LEU A 257 -16.76 11.56 5.53
CA LEU A 257 -18.09 11.52 6.14
C LEU A 257 -18.75 10.15 5.92
N ALA A 258 -18.69 9.59 4.71
CA ALA A 258 -19.19 8.25 4.42
C ALA A 258 -18.57 7.21 5.36
N TRP A 259 -17.25 7.24 5.52
CA TRP A 259 -16.55 6.37 6.46
C TRP A 259 -17.02 6.58 7.91
N ALA A 260 -17.13 7.83 8.37
CA ALA A 260 -17.57 8.14 9.73
C ALA A 260 -18.98 7.61 10.00
N PHE A 261 -19.93 7.79 9.08
CA PHE A 261 -21.28 7.25 9.22
C PHE A 261 -21.29 5.71 9.18
N GLN A 262 -20.52 5.09 8.28
CA GLN A 262 -20.45 3.64 8.13
C GLN A 262 -19.82 2.94 9.34
N PHE A 263 -18.74 3.53 9.87
CA PHE A 263 -17.95 2.96 10.96
C PHE A 263 -18.47 3.41 12.32
N ALA A 264 -18.52 4.72 12.59
CA ALA A 264 -18.85 5.27 13.91
C ALA A 264 -20.36 5.34 14.19
N GLY A 265 -21.20 5.48 13.15
CA GLY A 265 -22.66 5.56 13.29
C GLY A 265 -23.25 4.45 14.17
N PRO A 266 -22.94 3.17 13.91
CA PRO A 266 -23.37 2.05 14.74
C PRO A 266 -22.95 2.16 16.20
N PHE A 267 -21.74 2.63 16.51
CA PHE A 267 -21.32 2.85 17.89
C PHE A 267 -22.20 3.89 18.59
N LEU A 268 -22.58 4.97 17.90
CA LEU A 268 -23.49 5.98 18.46
C LEU A 268 -24.86 5.38 18.80
N VAL A 269 -25.37 4.49 17.95
CA VAL A 269 -26.65 3.80 18.21
C VAL A 269 -26.56 2.92 19.46
N PHE A 270 -25.47 2.16 19.63
CA PHE A 270 -25.27 1.29 20.79
C PHE A 270 -24.81 2.02 22.06
N PHE A 271 -24.33 3.26 21.94
CA PHE A 271 -23.97 4.10 23.09
C PHE A 271 -25.20 4.67 23.81
N ALA A 272 -26.37 4.65 23.17
CA ALA A 272 -27.62 5.10 23.79
C ALA A 272 -27.97 4.22 25.02
N PRO A 273 -28.30 4.80 26.18
CA PRO A 273 -28.63 4.05 27.39
C PRO A 273 -30.03 3.43 27.31
N LEU A 274 -30.16 2.31 26.57
CA LEU A 274 -31.44 1.66 26.29
C LEU A 274 -32.14 1.08 27.53
N SER A 275 -31.43 0.93 28.65
CA SER A 275 -32.00 0.55 29.95
C SER A 275 -33.04 1.56 30.48
N LEU A 276 -32.99 2.82 30.03
CA LEU A 276 -34.00 3.82 30.36
C LEU A 276 -35.35 3.56 29.69
N PHE A 277 -35.38 2.79 28.60
CA PHE A 277 -36.57 2.56 27.77
C PHE A 277 -37.04 1.11 27.77
N VAL A 278 -36.25 0.19 28.32
CA VAL A 278 -36.54 -1.25 28.35
C VAL A 278 -36.34 -1.77 29.75
N SER A 279 -37.42 -2.24 30.37
CA SER A 279 -37.39 -2.87 31.70
C SER A 279 -37.16 -4.38 31.64
N ASN A 280 -37.40 -5.02 30.48
CA ASN A 280 -37.27 -6.47 30.33
C ASN A 280 -35.78 -6.89 30.24
N PRO A 281 -35.27 -7.69 31.20
CA PRO A 281 -33.85 -8.08 31.23
C PRO A 281 -33.44 -8.94 30.04
N LEU A 282 -34.34 -9.77 29.49
CA LEU A 282 -34.04 -10.60 28.33
C LEU A 282 -33.82 -9.75 27.08
N VAL A 283 -34.63 -8.70 26.90
CA VAL A 283 -34.49 -7.75 25.78
C VAL A 283 -33.18 -6.96 25.92
N LEU A 284 -32.84 -6.52 27.13
CA LEU A 284 -31.56 -5.84 27.40
C LEU A 284 -30.36 -6.75 27.12
N PHE A 285 -30.43 -8.01 27.51
CA PHE A 285 -29.39 -9.00 27.21
C PHE A 285 -29.25 -9.19 25.69
N GLN A 286 -30.36 -9.34 24.97
CA GLN A 286 -30.35 -9.48 23.51
C GLN A 286 -29.73 -8.26 22.81
N LEU A 287 -30.07 -7.05 23.25
CA LEU A 287 -29.47 -5.80 22.76
C LEU A 287 -27.96 -5.76 23.03
N GLY A 288 -27.53 -6.20 24.22
CA GLY A 288 -26.12 -6.33 24.59
C GLY A 288 -25.36 -7.29 23.67
N VAL A 289 -25.90 -8.49 23.45
CA VAL A 289 -25.30 -9.47 22.53
C VAL A 289 -25.25 -8.95 21.10
N SER A 290 -26.34 -8.32 20.63
CA SER A 290 -26.41 -7.71 19.29
C SER A 290 -25.33 -6.64 19.09
N SER A 291 -25.02 -5.86 20.12
CA SER A 291 -23.95 -4.85 20.06
C SER A 291 -22.59 -5.48 19.77
N ILE A 292 -22.26 -6.59 20.42
CA ILE A 292 -20.98 -7.29 20.23
C ILE A 292 -20.91 -7.86 18.81
N VAL A 293 -21.98 -8.55 18.37
CA VAL A 293 -22.05 -9.15 17.03
C VAL A 293 -21.96 -8.11 15.92
N THR A 294 -22.58 -6.94 16.11
CA THR A 294 -22.62 -5.87 15.10
C THR A 294 -21.33 -5.04 15.07
N LEU A 295 -20.76 -4.73 16.23
CA LEU A 295 -19.62 -3.81 16.34
C LEU A 295 -18.28 -4.52 16.17
N ALA A 296 -18.13 -5.76 16.64
CA ALA A 296 -16.85 -6.47 16.57
C ALA A 296 -16.30 -6.56 15.12
N PRO A 297 -17.09 -6.98 14.10
CA PRO A 297 -16.67 -6.99 12.69
C PRO A 297 -16.13 -5.66 12.17
N LYS A 298 -16.69 -4.54 12.65
CA LYS A 298 -16.27 -3.19 12.22
C LYS A 298 -14.88 -2.88 12.75
N ILE A 299 -14.58 -3.28 13.99
CA ILE A 299 -13.25 -3.15 14.58
C ILE A 299 -12.24 -4.04 13.84
N PHE A 300 -12.61 -5.28 13.48
CA PHE A 300 -11.76 -6.16 12.67
C PHE A 300 -11.32 -5.50 11.34
N GLY A 301 -12.22 -4.75 10.69
CA GLY A 301 -11.91 -4.04 9.44
C GLY A 301 -11.01 -2.81 9.59
N LEU A 302 -10.82 -2.28 10.80
CA LEU A 302 -10.06 -1.06 11.03
C LEU A 302 -8.56 -1.26 10.73
N PHE A 303 -7.96 -2.29 11.33
CA PHE A 303 -6.52 -2.50 11.23
C PHE A 303 -6.04 -2.80 9.80
N PRO A 304 -6.68 -3.70 9.04
CA PRO A 304 -6.27 -4.01 7.67
C PRO A 304 -6.39 -2.80 6.75
N GLY A 305 -7.41 -1.94 6.95
CA GLY A 305 -7.56 -0.71 6.19
C GLY A 305 -6.46 0.31 6.45
N ILE A 306 -6.03 0.47 7.71
CA ILE A 306 -4.91 1.34 8.11
C ILE A 306 -3.58 0.81 7.57
N ILE A 307 -3.29 -0.49 7.73
CA ILE A 307 -2.07 -1.13 7.22
C ILE A 307 -2.00 -0.98 5.70
N ARG A 308 -3.09 -1.25 4.99
CA ARG A 308 -3.16 -1.11 3.53
C ARG A 308 -2.93 0.34 3.08
N CYS A 309 -3.56 1.31 3.73
CA CYS A 309 -3.33 2.74 3.48
C CYS A 309 -1.86 3.10 3.65
N SER A 310 -1.27 2.72 4.79
CA SER A 310 0.13 2.96 5.11
C SER A 310 1.08 2.44 4.02
N LEU A 311 0.96 1.15 3.67
CA LEU A 311 1.80 0.54 2.64
C LEU A 311 1.59 1.15 1.25
N SER A 312 0.37 1.58 0.93
CA SER A 312 0.07 2.22 -0.36
C SER A 312 0.67 3.62 -0.44
N ILE A 313 0.59 4.42 0.63
CA ILE A 313 1.25 5.74 0.63
C ILE A 313 2.77 5.61 0.68
N LYS A 314 3.33 4.53 1.26
CA LYS A 314 4.77 4.26 1.16
C LYS A 314 5.23 4.04 -0.29
N THR A 315 4.38 3.51 -1.17
CA THR A 315 4.68 3.43 -2.62
C THR A 315 4.37 4.73 -3.36
N LEU A 316 3.71 5.71 -2.74
CA LEU A 316 3.45 7.03 -3.34
C LEU A 316 4.52 8.05 -2.96
N LEU A 317 4.93 8.05 -1.69
CA LEU A 317 5.89 8.97 -1.07
C LEU A 317 6.93 8.16 -0.28
N PRO A 318 7.84 7.45 -0.97
CA PRO A 318 8.81 6.55 -0.34
C PRO A 318 9.83 7.28 0.54
N GLU A 319 10.00 8.59 0.36
CA GLU A 319 10.88 9.44 1.15
C GLU A 319 10.34 9.67 2.58
N SER A 320 9.02 9.55 2.76
CA SER A 320 8.38 9.79 4.06
C SER A 320 8.47 8.56 4.97
N ALA A 321 8.97 8.77 6.18
CA ALA A 321 8.97 7.76 7.25
C ALA A 321 7.59 7.60 7.92
N VAL A 322 6.71 8.62 7.82
CA VAL A 322 5.41 8.68 8.52
C VAL A 322 4.51 7.50 8.15
N ALA A 323 4.52 7.12 6.87
CA ALA A 323 3.78 5.94 6.41
C ALA A 323 4.27 4.68 7.14
N GLY A 324 5.58 4.45 7.18
CA GLY A 324 6.18 3.31 7.89
C GLY A 324 5.78 3.26 9.37
N TRP A 325 5.85 4.40 10.07
CA TRP A 325 5.48 4.49 11.50
C TRP A 325 4.04 4.05 11.78
N LEU A 326 3.08 4.45 10.93
CA LEU A 326 1.69 4.07 11.11
C LEU A 326 1.52 2.54 11.08
N SER A 327 2.21 1.85 10.17
CA SER A 327 2.23 0.38 10.14
C SER A 327 2.90 -0.22 11.38
N VAL A 328 4.04 0.32 11.80
CA VAL A 328 4.80 -0.21 12.95
C VAL A 328 3.97 -0.15 14.24
N VAL A 329 3.19 0.91 14.43
CA VAL A 329 2.33 1.06 15.62
C VAL A 329 1.09 0.18 15.56
N ILE A 330 0.44 0.09 14.39
CA ILE A 330 -0.88 -0.56 14.30
C ILE A 330 -0.78 -2.09 14.28
N VAL A 331 0.32 -2.65 13.80
CA VAL A 331 0.50 -4.09 13.58
C VAL A 331 0.55 -4.90 14.89
N PRO A 332 1.31 -4.50 15.95
CA PRO A 332 1.27 -5.18 17.24
C PRO A 332 -0.14 -5.20 17.85
N ILE A 333 -0.87 -4.09 17.76
CA ILE A 333 -2.24 -3.97 18.28
C ILE A 333 -3.16 -4.95 17.54
N HIS A 334 -3.05 -5.00 16.21
CA HIS A 334 -3.81 -5.96 15.41
C HIS A 334 -3.46 -7.42 15.75
N PHE A 335 -2.18 -7.72 15.95
CA PHE A 335 -1.74 -9.07 16.33
C PHE A 335 -2.34 -9.48 17.68
N LEU A 336 -2.26 -8.63 18.70
CA LEU A 336 -2.87 -8.89 20.01
C LEU A 336 -4.40 -9.06 19.90
N PHE A 337 -5.04 -8.24 19.07
CA PHE A 337 -6.47 -8.34 18.81
C PHE A 337 -6.87 -9.68 18.17
N MET A 338 -6.03 -10.25 17.30
CA MET A 338 -6.26 -11.59 16.73
C MET A 338 -5.85 -12.72 17.68
N LEU A 339 -4.89 -12.48 18.57
CA LEU A 339 -4.37 -13.47 19.51
C LEU A 339 -5.43 -13.89 20.54
N VAL A 340 -6.20 -12.93 21.07
CA VAL A 340 -7.26 -13.22 22.07
C VAL A 340 -8.33 -14.19 21.55
N PRO A 341 -9.01 -13.95 20.41
CA PRO A 341 -9.99 -14.88 19.87
C PRO A 341 -9.35 -16.19 19.38
N ALA A 342 -8.08 -16.16 18.96
CA ALA A 342 -7.35 -17.38 18.63
C ALA A 342 -7.17 -18.28 19.88
N ILE A 343 -6.74 -17.71 21.00
CA ILE A 343 -6.60 -18.44 22.28
C ILE A 343 -7.97 -18.95 22.73
N ALA A 344 -9.00 -18.09 22.71
CA ALA A 344 -10.35 -18.50 23.09
C ALA A 344 -10.84 -19.69 22.25
N ALA A 345 -10.69 -19.64 20.92
CA ALA A 345 -11.05 -20.74 20.03
C ALA A 345 -10.32 -22.04 20.40
N ILE A 346 -9.03 -21.98 20.73
CA ILE A 346 -8.25 -23.16 21.16
C ILE A 346 -8.79 -23.73 22.48
N GLN A 347 -9.12 -22.89 23.47
CA GLN A 347 -9.68 -23.33 24.74
C GLN A 347 -11.06 -24.00 24.58
N PHE A 348 -11.86 -23.54 23.61
CA PHE A 348 -13.12 -24.17 23.23
C PHE A 348 -12.95 -25.38 22.30
N SER A 349 -11.74 -25.95 22.19
CA SER A 349 -11.42 -27.10 21.32
C SER A 349 -11.61 -26.86 19.81
N PHE A 350 -11.76 -25.59 19.38
CA PHE A 350 -11.77 -25.19 17.97
C PHE A 350 -10.34 -24.87 17.49
N ILE A 351 -9.46 -25.88 17.54
CA ILE A 351 -8.02 -25.71 17.29
C ILE A 351 -7.73 -25.13 15.90
N VAL A 352 -8.41 -25.62 14.86
CA VAL A 352 -8.19 -25.14 13.47
C VAL A 352 -8.63 -23.68 13.30
N LEU A 353 -9.73 -23.28 13.94
CA LEU A 353 -10.16 -21.88 13.97
C LEU A 353 -9.12 -21.01 14.67
N GLY A 354 -8.61 -21.46 15.82
CA GLY A 354 -7.56 -20.78 16.56
C GLY A 354 -6.28 -20.58 15.74
N ILE A 355 -5.82 -21.63 15.06
CA ILE A 355 -4.69 -21.55 14.13
C ILE A 355 -4.99 -20.57 12.99
N GLY A 356 -6.20 -20.62 12.41
CA GLY A 356 -6.61 -19.71 11.35
C GLY A 356 -6.55 -18.24 11.75
N LEU A 357 -7.09 -17.90 12.93
CA LEU A 357 -7.03 -16.54 13.49
C LEU A 357 -5.59 -16.11 13.82
N LEU A 358 -4.77 -17.01 14.37
CA LEU A 358 -3.35 -16.74 14.62
C LEU A 358 -2.59 -16.45 13.32
N LEU A 359 -2.83 -17.22 12.25
CA LEU A 359 -2.22 -16.99 10.95
C LEU A 359 -2.60 -15.63 10.36
N MET A 360 -3.85 -15.17 10.53
CA MET A 360 -4.25 -13.83 10.12
C MET A 360 -3.49 -12.72 10.88
N GLY A 361 -3.28 -12.91 12.19
CA GLY A 361 -2.46 -12.03 13.03
C GLY A 361 -1.00 -12.01 12.59
N VAL A 362 -0.36 -13.19 12.47
CA VAL A 362 1.04 -13.35 12.02
C VAL A 362 1.24 -12.75 10.64
N GLY A 363 0.28 -12.94 9.72
CA GLY A 363 0.34 -12.34 8.40
C GLY A 363 0.46 -10.81 8.45
N SER A 364 -0.18 -10.15 9.41
CA SER A 364 0.01 -8.70 9.59
C SER A 364 1.34 -8.37 10.25
N PHE A 365 1.79 -9.21 11.19
CA PHE A 365 3.06 -9.07 11.92
C PHE A 365 4.29 -9.06 11.00
N VAL A 366 4.20 -9.68 9.82
CA VAL A 366 5.23 -9.66 8.78
C VAL A 366 5.77 -8.26 8.46
N THR A 367 4.91 -7.23 8.54
CA THR A 367 5.32 -5.84 8.28
C THR A 367 6.41 -5.36 9.24
N LEU A 368 6.45 -5.88 10.48
CA LEU A 368 7.46 -5.50 11.47
C LEU A 368 8.86 -6.03 11.14
N PHE A 369 8.97 -7.19 10.49
CA PHE A 369 10.26 -7.74 10.08
C PHE A 369 10.99 -6.87 9.05
N LYS A 370 10.26 -5.98 8.36
CA LYS A 370 10.79 -5.02 7.40
C LYS A 370 10.61 -3.56 7.86
N SER A 371 10.31 -3.33 9.14
CA SER A 371 10.10 -2.00 9.72
C SER A 371 11.27 -1.05 9.44
N ASN A 372 12.51 -1.50 9.65
CA ASN A 372 13.72 -0.70 9.37
C ASN A 372 13.79 -0.22 7.91
N SER A 373 13.31 -1.02 6.95
CA SER A 373 13.27 -0.63 5.54
C SER A 373 12.09 0.31 5.23
N LEU A 374 10.97 0.20 5.96
CA LEU A 374 9.81 1.08 5.80
C LEU A 374 10.02 2.47 6.40
N LEU A 375 10.80 2.55 7.48
CA LEU A 375 11.06 3.80 8.20
C LEU A 375 12.13 4.67 7.52
N LYS A 376 12.98 4.08 6.68
CA LYS A 376 14.01 4.81 5.96
C LYS A 376 13.43 5.50 4.71
N PRO A 377 13.92 6.71 4.36
CA PRO A 377 13.72 7.27 3.03
C PRO A 377 14.34 6.34 1.99
N THR A 378 13.55 5.92 1.01
CA THR A 378 13.96 4.96 -0.03
C THR A 378 13.61 5.49 -1.41
N SER A 379 14.18 4.91 -2.47
CA SER A 379 13.75 5.20 -3.84
C SER A 379 12.38 4.57 -4.13
N GLN A 380 11.72 5.07 -5.18
CA GLN A 380 10.41 4.57 -5.64
C GLN A 380 10.45 3.07 -5.99
N GLU A 381 11.47 2.62 -6.73
CA GLU A 381 11.65 1.22 -7.11
C GLU A 381 11.92 0.32 -5.90
N GLU A 382 12.72 0.79 -4.95
CA GLU A 382 13.03 0.04 -3.74
C GLU A 382 11.80 -0.11 -2.84
N ALA A 383 11.03 0.97 -2.67
CA ALA A 383 9.78 0.95 -1.91
C ALA A 383 8.76 -0.02 -2.54
N SER A 384 8.60 0.01 -3.86
CA SER A 384 7.75 -0.95 -4.60
C SER A 384 8.15 -2.40 -4.31
N ARG A 385 9.45 -2.73 -4.42
CA ARG A 385 9.97 -4.08 -4.12
C ARG A 385 9.74 -4.50 -2.67
N ILE A 386 10.00 -3.61 -1.70
CA ILE A 386 9.80 -3.88 -0.28
C ILE A 386 8.32 -4.14 0.01
N VAL A 387 7.42 -3.26 -0.45
CA VAL A 387 5.98 -3.37 -0.20
C VAL A 387 5.39 -4.59 -0.89
N ALA A 388 5.80 -4.90 -2.12
CA ALA A 388 5.39 -6.11 -2.82
C ALA A 388 5.82 -7.39 -2.09
N GLY A 389 7.06 -7.43 -1.60
CA GLY A 389 7.58 -8.52 -0.78
C GLY A 389 6.79 -8.72 0.51
N ILE A 390 6.46 -7.63 1.21
CA ILE A 390 5.60 -7.65 2.39
C ILE A 390 4.22 -8.21 2.01
N LYS A 391 3.49 -7.56 1.09
CA LYS A 391 2.12 -7.95 0.69
C LYS A 391 2.04 -9.42 0.25
N ARG A 392 3.03 -9.94 -0.48
CA ARG A 392 3.08 -11.34 -0.89
C ARG A 392 3.15 -12.27 0.31
N LEU A 393 4.06 -12.01 1.25
CA LEU A 393 4.20 -12.84 2.45
C LEU A 393 3.00 -12.70 3.39
N GLN A 394 2.42 -11.50 3.55
CA GLN A 394 1.17 -11.30 4.28
C GLN A 394 0.03 -12.14 3.69
N SER A 395 -0.09 -12.12 2.37
CA SER A 395 -1.17 -12.83 1.65
C SER A 395 -1.08 -14.34 1.84
N VAL A 396 0.13 -14.92 1.88
CA VAL A 396 0.30 -16.35 2.16
C VAL A 396 -0.31 -16.71 3.51
N PHE A 397 0.09 -16.02 4.57
CA PHE A 397 -0.45 -16.28 5.92
C PHE A 397 -1.95 -16.00 6.02
N GLN A 398 -2.44 -14.90 5.45
CA GLN A 398 -3.85 -14.54 5.52
C GLN A 398 -4.74 -15.49 4.72
N ILE A 399 -4.32 -15.92 3.52
CA ILE A 399 -5.07 -16.89 2.71
C ILE A 399 -5.07 -18.26 3.42
N SER A 400 -3.94 -18.71 3.97
CA SER A 400 -3.89 -19.92 4.79
C SER A 400 -4.82 -19.82 6.01
N GLY A 401 -4.81 -18.68 6.70
CA GLY A 401 -5.69 -18.42 7.84
C GLY A 401 -7.18 -18.47 7.48
N ILE A 402 -7.57 -17.78 6.39
CA ILE A 402 -8.93 -17.83 5.85
C ILE A 402 -9.30 -19.27 5.46
N GLY A 403 -8.37 -20.02 4.86
CA GLY A 403 -8.56 -21.43 4.52
C GLY A 403 -8.86 -22.30 5.74
N CYS A 404 -8.11 -22.12 6.85
CA CYS A 404 -8.38 -22.80 8.12
C CYS A 404 -9.76 -22.43 8.70
N ILE A 405 -10.10 -21.14 8.71
CA ILE A 405 -11.40 -20.66 9.20
C ILE A 405 -12.54 -21.27 8.36
N ALA A 406 -12.42 -21.19 7.03
CA ALA A 406 -13.40 -21.76 6.11
C ALA A 406 -13.55 -23.26 6.34
N PHE A 407 -12.44 -24.01 6.38
CA PHE A 407 -12.45 -25.44 6.64
C PHE A 407 -13.16 -25.80 7.94
N GLN A 408 -12.91 -25.06 9.03
CA GLN A 408 -13.61 -25.27 10.29
C GLN A 408 -15.12 -25.01 10.14
N VAL A 409 -15.53 -23.93 9.50
CA VAL A 409 -16.94 -23.60 9.28
C VAL A 409 -17.64 -24.69 8.47
N PHE A 410 -17.05 -25.13 7.35
CA PHE A 410 -17.58 -26.20 6.51
C PHE A 410 -17.65 -27.56 7.22
N ARG A 411 -16.72 -27.83 8.15
CA ARG A 411 -16.72 -29.09 8.94
C ARG A 411 -17.77 -29.10 10.05
N SER A 412 -18.03 -27.95 10.67
CA SER A 412 -18.74 -27.89 11.96
C SER A 412 -20.25 -27.72 11.83
N VAL A 413 -20.74 -27.23 10.68
CA VAL A 413 -22.13 -26.81 10.54
C VAL A 413 -22.62 -27.12 9.13
N GLU A 414 -23.81 -27.71 9.01
CA GLU A 414 -24.54 -27.76 7.73
C GLU A 414 -24.87 -26.33 7.29
N ILE A 415 -24.37 -25.93 6.12
CA ILE A 415 -24.54 -24.55 5.65
C ILE A 415 -26.01 -24.32 5.30
N THR A 416 -26.74 -23.71 6.23
CA THR A 416 -28.07 -23.18 5.99
C THR A 416 -27.98 -21.94 5.10
N THR A 417 -29.04 -21.67 4.34
CA THR A 417 -29.12 -20.47 3.50
C THR A 417 -28.92 -19.18 4.31
N ASP A 418 -29.45 -19.14 5.54
CA ASP A 418 -29.30 -17.99 6.43
C ASP A 418 -27.84 -17.79 6.87
N MET A 419 -27.13 -18.87 7.19
CA MET A 419 -25.71 -18.75 7.56
C MET A 419 -24.86 -18.30 6.37
N ALA A 420 -25.14 -18.83 5.16
CA ALA A 420 -24.46 -18.40 3.94
C ALA A 420 -24.69 -16.90 3.65
N ASN A 421 -25.93 -16.42 3.80
CA ASN A 421 -26.28 -15.01 3.62
C ASN A 421 -25.55 -14.11 4.64
N ASN A 422 -25.56 -14.49 5.91
CA ASN A 422 -24.86 -13.75 6.97
C ASN A 422 -23.34 -13.69 6.74
N LEU A 423 -22.73 -14.81 6.31
CA LEU A 423 -21.31 -14.85 5.98
C LEU A 423 -21.00 -13.95 4.79
N LEU A 424 -21.82 -13.99 3.75
CA LEU A 424 -21.67 -13.15 2.56
C LEU A 424 -21.80 -11.66 2.92
N LEU A 425 -22.81 -11.31 3.73
CA LEU A 425 -23.02 -9.96 4.24
C LEU A 425 -21.84 -9.48 5.09
N PHE A 426 -21.31 -10.34 5.96
CA PHE A 426 -20.10 -10.06 6.73
C PHE A 426 -18.91 -9.76 5.82
N VAL A 427 -18.64 -10.61 4.82
CA VAL A 427 -17.52 -10.44 3.88
C VAL A 427 -17.67 -9.15 3.08
N PHE A 428 -18.84 -8.88 2.51
CA PHE A 428 -19.07 -7.64 1.76
C PHE A 428 -18.97 -6.42 2.67
N SER A 429 -19.60 -6.42 3.84
CA SER A 429 -19.48 -5.30 4.77
C SER A 429 -18.02 -5.07 5.17
N TYR A 430 -17.26 -6.13 5.43
CA TYR A 430 -15.85 -6.04 5.77
C TYR A 430 -15.03 -5.43 4.63
N VAL A 431 -15.18 -5.93 3.40
CA VAL A 431 -14.47 -5.42 2.21
C VAL A 431 -14.83 -3.96 1.94
N GLY A 432 -16.11 -3.60 2.03
CA GLY A 432 -16.60 -2.23 1.86
C GLY A 432 -15.98 -1.28 2.88
N ASN A 433 -15.99 -1.67 4.16
CA ASN A 433 -15.42 -0.87 5.26
C ASN A 433 -13.91 -0.70 5.12
N VAL A 434 -13.16 -1.78 4.86
CA VAL A 434 -11.70 -1.74 4.68
C VAL A 434 -11.35 -0.83 3.52
N THR A 435 -12.05 -0.95 2.39
CA THR A 435 -11.78 -0.15 1.19
C THR A 435 -12.07 1.33 1.42
N LEU A 436 -13.22 1.64 2.04
CA LEU A 436 -13.60 3.02 2.35
C LEU A 436 -12.63 3.67 3.34
N LEU A 437 -12.25 2.92 4.38
CA LEU A 437 -11.24 3.34 5.35
C LEU A 437 -9.89 3.56 4.70
N THR A 438 -9.46 2.69 3.79
CA THR A 438 -8.19 2.87 3.06
C THR A 438 -8.18 4.19 2.30
N VAL A 439 -9.27 4.56 1.62
CA VAL A 439 -9.37 5.87 0.93
C VAL A 439 -9.34 7.02 1.93
N ALA A 440 -10.23 7.00 2.93
CA ALA A 440 -10.37 8.08 3.91
C ALA A 440 -9.07 8.31 4.71
N MET A 441 -8.41 7.23 5.12
CA MET A 441 -7.16 7.30 5.87
C MET A 441 -5.99 7.73 4.99
N SER A 442 -5.95 7.34 3.70
CA SER A 442 -4.92 7.80 2.76
C SER A 442 -5.02 9.30 2.54
N ASP A 443 -6.24 9.82 2.37
CA ASP A 443 -6.52 11.26 2.22
C ASP A 443 -6.11 12.06 3.46
N PHE A 444 -6.30 11.48 4.64
CA PHE A 444 -5.91 12.05 5.92
C PHE A 444 -4.38 12.03 6.08
N MET A 445 -3.75 10.89 5.81
CA MET A 445 -2.32 10.69 5.98
C MET A 445 -1.49 11.57 5.06
N LEU A 446 -1.92 11.78 3.80
CA LEU A 446 -1.27 12.75 2.92
C LEU A 446 -1.31 14.19 3.48
N GLY A 447 -2.44 14.55 4.10
CA GLY A 447 -2.56 15.83 4.80
C GLY A 447 -1.59 15.92 5.98
N MET A 448 -1.52 14.87 6.81
CA MET A 448 -0.60 14.81 7.94
C MET A 448 0.86 14.87 7.52
N ILE A 449 1.27 14.17 6.45
CA ILE A 449 2.65 14.19 5.96
C ILE A 449 3.05 15.60 5.56
N ARG A 450 2.22 16.28 4.77
CA ARG A 450 2.50 17.65 4.34
C ARG A 450 2.56 18.61 5.52
N GLU A 451 1.59 18.52 6.43
CA GLU A 451 1.55 19.40 7.61
C GLU A 451 2.75 19.16 8.54
N SER A 452 3.11 17.91 8.76
CA SER A 452 4.31 17.53 9.52
C SER A 452 5.59 18.11 8.92
N GLN A 453 5.72 18.09 7.59
CA GLN A 453 6.87 18.70 6.91
C GLN A 453 6.90 20.22 7.08
N LEU A 454 5.76 20.90 6.89
CA LEU A 454 5.67 22.35 7.08
C LEU A 454 6.02 22.77 8.51
N GLN A 455 5.52 22.01 9.50
CA GLN A 455 5.83 22.25 10.92
C GLN A 455 7.30 21.99 11.22
N THR A 456 7.90 20.96 10.63
CA THR A 456 9.34 20.67 10.78
C THR A 456 10.17 21.81 10.20
N GLU A 457 9.84 22.30 9.01
CA GLU A 457 10.55 23.42 8.39
C GLU A 457 10.41 24.72 9.21
N ALA A 458 9.20 25.01 9.72
CA ALA A 458 8.93 26.15 10.58
C ALA A 458 9.71 26.04 11.91
N PHE A 459 9.76 24.84 12.50
CA PHE A 459 10.50 24.56 13.71
C PHE A 459 12.01 24.77 13.52
N LEU A 460 12.58 24.27 12.42
CA LEU A 460 14.00 24.46 12.10
C LEU A 460 14.41 25.92 11.89
N LYS A 461 13.46 26.79 11.53
CA LYS A 461 13.67 28.24 11.40
C LYS A 461 13.36 29.02 12.68
N SER A 462 12.85 28.35 13.72
CA SER A 462 12.43 28.99 14.97
C SER A 462 13.58 29.15 15.96
N GLU A 463 13.49 30.14 16.84
CA GLU A 463 14.44 30.34 17.94
C GLU A 463 14.43 29.17 18.95
N LEU A 464 13.34 28.38 18.97
CA LEU A 464 13.19 27.20 19.83
C LEU A 464 14.13 26.05 19.46
N LEU A 465 14.71 26.06 18.24
CA LEU A 465 15.63 25.01 17.80
C LEU A 465 16.85 24.91 18.72
N ILE A 466 17.38 26.06 19.17
CA ILE A 466 18.58 26.11 20.02
C ILE A 466 18.30 25.46 21.38
N ASP A 467 17.18 25.83 22.02
CA ASP A 467 16.76 25.22 23.30
C ASP A 467 16.48 23.72 23.15
N TYR A 468 15.82 23.31 22.06
CA TYR A 468 15.56 21.90 21.78
C TYR A 468 16.84 21.08 21.61
N GLN A 469 17.82 21.58 20.84
CA GLN A 469 19.10 20.92 20.64
C GLN A 469 19.88 20.80 21.95
N SER A 470 19.93 21.88 22.74
CA SER A 470 20.56 21.84 24.07
C SER A 470 19.92 20.80 24.99
N ARG A 471 18.57 20.71 25.00
CA ARG A 471 17.87 19.67 25.77
C ARG A 471 18.18 18.26 25.29
N LEU A 472 18.24 18.05 23.97
CA LEU A 472 18.62 16.74 23.42
C LEU A 472 20.06 16.38 23.77
N GLU A 473 21.00 17.33 23.72
CA GLU A 473 22.39 17.11 24.14
C GLU A 473 22.49 16.77 25.63
N HIS A 474 21.70 17.44 26.49
CA HIS A 474 21.64 17.08 27.92
C HIS A 474 21.11 15.65 28.12
N LEU A 475 20.07 15.25 27.39
CA LEU A 475 19.56 13.87 27.44
C LEU A 475 20.57 12.86 26.90
N ALA A 476 21.28 13.21 25.81
CA ALA A 476 22.32 12.39 25.22
C ALA A 476 23.53 12.23 26.14
N ALA A 477 23.92 13.28 26.86
CA ALA A 477 24.98 13.22 27.86
C ALA A 477 24.65 12.26 29.01
N CYS A 478 23.36 12.04 29.29
CA CYS A 478 22.89 11.01 30.23
C CYS A 478 22.74 9.61 29.61
N GLY A 479 23.08 9.43 28.34
CA GLY A 479 22.94 8.17 27.60
C GLY A 479 21.48 7.81 27.25
N LEU A 480 20.50 8.69 27.54
CA LEU A 480 19.07 8.41 27.33
C LEU A 480 18.66 8.37 25.85
N THR A 481 19.50 8.89 24.95
CA THR A 481 19.25 8.92 23.51
C THR A 481 20.15 7.97 22.72
N ASP A 482 21.06 7.24 23.36
CA ASP A 482 21.88 6.23 22.70
C ASP A 482 21.05 4.96 22.52
N PHE A 483 20.67 4.68 21.27
CA PHE A 483 19.91 3.47 20.94
C PHE A 483 20.67 2.16 21.19
N ASP A 484 22.00 2.22 21.24
CA ASP A 484 22.86 1.04 21.38
C ASP A 484 23.31 0.76 22.83
N SER A 485 23.16 1.72 23.75
CA SER A 485 23.83 1.66 25.07
C SER A 485 23.16 0.71 26.07
N GLY A 486 21.84 0.54 26.01
CA GLY A 486 21.10 -0.29 26.99
C GLY A 486 20.88 -1.75 26.57
N GLU A 487 20.45 -1.97 25.32
CA GLU A 487 20.00 -3.30 24.86
C GLU A 487 21.17 -4.23 24.53
N MET A 488 22.25 -3.71 23.93
CA MET A 488 23.44 -4.50 23.59
C MET A 488 24.24 -4.89 24.83
N GLU A 489 24.30 -4.02 25.84
CA GLU A 489 24.93 -4.33 27.13
C GLU A 489 24.12 -5.35 27.95
N PHE A 490 22.78 -5.26 27.90
CA PHE A 490 21.91 -6.25 28.53
C PHE A 490 21.99 -7.61 27.81
N ALA A 491 21.95 -7.62 26.48
CA ALA A 491 22.07 -8.83 25.67
C ALA A 491 23.43 -9.51 25.81
N SER A 492 24.52 -8.75 25.91
CA SER A 492 25.85 -9.28 26.17
C SER A 492 25.94 -9.89 27.57
N LYS A 493 25.42 -9.22 28.60
CA LYS A 493 25.34 -9.73 29.98
C LYS A 493 24.51 -11.01 30.10
N ILE A 494 23.40 -11.12 29.36
CA ILE A 494 22.60 -12.35 29.31
C ILE A 494 23.38 -13.47 28.63
N LYS A 495 24.03 -13.18 27.50
CA LYS A 495 24.83 -14.17 26.77
C LYS A 495 26.00 -14.67 27.60
N GLU A 496 26.66 -13.78 28.35
CA GLU A 496 27.77 -14.09 29.25
C GLU A 496 27.29 -14.94 30.44
N LYS A 497 26.20 -14.56 31.13
CA LYS A 497 25.58 -15.38 32.18
C LYS A 497 25.11 -16.75 31.65
N GLY A 498 24.57 -16.79 30.45
CA GLY A 498 24.15 -18.04 29.78
C GLY A 498 25.33 -18.98 29.52
N LEU A 499 26.47 -18.44 29.07
CA LEU A 499 27.71 -19.20 28.91
C LEU A 499 28.26 -19.67 30.26
N GLU A 500 28.22 -18.83 31.28
CA GLU A 500 28.71 -19.17 32.63
C GLU A 500 27.89 -20.29 33.27
N LEU A 501 26.57 -20.27 33.09
CA LEU A 501 25.66 -21.33 33.52
C LEU A 501 25.89 -22.64 32.74
N ALA A 502 26.13 -22.56 31.43
CA ALA A 502 26.47 -23.72 30.61
C ALA A 502 27.81 -24.35 31.02
N HIS A 503 28.81 -23.52 31.35
CA HIS A 503 30.10 -23.99 31.88
C HIS A 503 29.95 -24.64 33.26
N LYS A 504 29.15 -24.07 34.18
CA LYS A 504 28.87 -24.68 35.49
C LYS A 504 28.10 -25.98 35.39
N ALA A 505 27.14 -26.07 34.47
CA ALA A 505 26.39 -27.31 34.19
C ALA A 505 27.29 -28.40 33.58
N SER A 506 28.19 -28.03 32.66
CA SER A 506 29.20 -28.94 32.09
C SER A 506 30.19 -29.44 33.14
N ALA A 507 30.67 -28.55 34.03
CA ALA A 507 31.55 -28.92 35.12
C ALA A 507 30.87 -29.84 36.15
N ALA A 508 29.60 -29.59 36.48
CA ALA A 508 28.82 -30.46 37.36
C ALA A 508 28.58 -31.86 36.73
N SER A 509 28.35 -31.92 35.42
CA SER A 509 28.21 -33.20 34.70
C SER A 509 29.52 -33.99 34.64
N GLY A 510 30.67 -33.33 34.62
CA GLY A 510 32.00 -33.98 34.68
C GLY A 510 32.30 -34.60 36.04
N VAL A 511 31.83 -33.99 37.13
CA VAL A 511 31.98 -34.52 38.50
C VAL A 511 31.09 -35.74 38.73
N ILE A 512 29.85 -35.74 38.19
CA ILE A 512 28.93 -36.89 38.29
C ILE A 512 29.42 -38.08 37.45
N GLY A 513 30.11 -37.83 36.33
CA GLY A 513 30.75 -38.88 35.52
C GLY A 513 31.96 -39.54 36.20
N ALA A 514 32.70 -38.78 37.03
CA ALA A 514 33.85 -39.28 37.76
C ALA A 514 33.45 -40.13 38.99
N GLU A 515 32.34 -39.82 39.66
CA GLU A 515 31.83 -40.64 40.78
C GLU A 515 31.23 -41.98 40.32
N ARG A 516 30.64 -42.06 39.11
CA ARG A 516 30.11 -43.33 38.58
C ARG A 516 31.18 -44.37 38.21
N HIS A 517 32.42 -43.96 37.99
CA HIS A 517 33.52 -44.91 37.76
C HIS A 517 34.22 -45.37 39.04
N ALA A 518 33.92 -44.78 40.20
CA ALA A 518 34.53 -45.13 41.48
C ALA A 518 33.61 -45.94 42.42
N GLY A 519 32.31 -46.02 42.16
CA GLY A 519 31.33 -46.76 42.98
C GLY A 519 30.77 -47.99 42.26
N GLY A 520 31.52 -49.10 42.25
CA GLY A 520 30.97 -50.39 41.86
C GLY A 520 30.11 -50.95 42.99
N ILE A 521 28.79 -51.03 42.78
CA ILE A 521 27.92 -51.97 43.51
C ILE A 521 26.93 -52.58 42.52
N SER A 522 27.05 -53.90 42.43
CA SER A 522 26.18 -54.85 41.76
C SER A 522 24.83 -54.93 42.47
N GLU A 523 23.72 -54.77 41.75
CA GLU A 523 22.46 -55.42 42.15
C GLU A 523 21.58 -55.68 40.92
N THR A 524 21.57 -56.94 40.52
CA THR A 524 20.49 -57.68 39.87
C THR A 524 19.14 -57.38 40.51
N ILE A 525 18.08 -57.27 39.69
CA ILE A 525 16.81 -58.00 39.84
C ILE A 525 15.98 -57.75 38.57
N ASP A 526 15.75 -58.85 37.85
CA ASP A 526 14.72 -59.04 36.82
C ASP A 526 13.33 -59.15 37.45
N ASP A 527 12.31 -59.02 36.60
CA ASP A 527 10.88 -59.32 36.79
C ASP A 527 10.00 -58.30 37.54
N PHE A 528 9.06 -57.67 36.82
CA PHE A 528 7.66 -58.11 36.74
C PHE A 528 6.78 -57.12 35.95
N GLY A 529 5.90 -57.66 35.09
CA GLY A 529 4.51 -57.18 34.92
C GLY A 529 4.21 -56.22 33.80
#